data_AF-A0A1S8A6K9-F1
#
_entry.id   AF-A0A1S8A6K9-F1
#
_cell.length_a   1.000
_cell.length_b   1.000
_cell.length_c   1.000
_cell.angle_alpha   90.00
_cell.angle_beta   90.00
_cell.angle_gamma   90.00
#
_symmetry.space_group_name_H-M   'P 1'
#
loop_
_entity.id
_entity.type
_entity.pdbx_description
1 polymer ?
#
loop_
_entity_poly.entity_id
_entity_poly.type
_entity_poly.pdbx_seq_one_letter_code
_entity_poly.pdbx_strand_id
1 'polypeptide(L)'
;MRRKHPGNRPRLPLQSYWGIYDNDAGNFFIDIGQHPKNRSSLQLKFQGKESQAYELRHLLDDTFEWALTYDESARQERSPILDPTYYKVRFHVESDVENAAKHVTSFQWAGITDVAPDGIQMDRRSGPRTHASSGNGGNDHDQATFIGSQ
;
A
#
# COMPACT_ATOMS: atom_id res chain seq x y z
N MET A 1 16.87 15.07 -20.17
CA MET A 1 16.52 16.06 -19.14
C MET A 1 15.03 15.94 -18.82
N ARG A 2 14.65 15.42 -17.64
CA ARG A 2 13.23 15.33 -17.22
C ARG A 2 12.78 16.69 -16.69
N ARG A 3 11.82 17.34 -17.37
CA ARG A 3 11.23 18.62 -16.95
C ARG A 3 10.41 18.39 -15.67
N LYS A 4 10.66 19.18 -14.62
CA LYS A 4 9.85 19.20 -13.39
C LYS A 4 8.62 20.09 -13.66
N HIS A 5 7.43 19.51 -13.72
CA HIS A 5 6.17 20.25 -13.86
C HIS A 5 5.65 20.66 -12.48
N PRO A 6 5.00 21.82 -12.30
CA PRO A 6 4.50 22.28 -11.00
C PRO A 6 3.34 21.46 -10.39
N GLY A 7 2.88 20.38 -11.04
CA GLY A 7 2.05 19.30 -10.45
C GLY A 7 2.86 18.17 -9.78
N ASN A 8 4.16 18.37 -9.55
CA ASN A 8 5.14 17.34 -9.17
C ASN A 8 5.05 16.81 -7.72
N ARG A 9 3.97 17.08 -6.97
CA ARG A 9 3.85 16.59 -5.58
C ARG A 9 2.43 16.09 -5.27
N PRO A 10 2.30 15.08 -4.39
CA PRO A 10 1.00 14.64 -3.89
C PRO A 10 0.25 15.79 -3.19
N ARG A 11 -1.09 15.77 -3.24
CA ARG A 11 -1.92 16.81 -2.61
C ARG A 11 -1.88 16.76 -1.08
N LEU A 12 -1.51 15.62 -0.51
CA LEU A 12 -1.35 15.39 0.93
C LEU A 12 0.08 14.92 1.26
N PRO A 13 0.52 15.01 2.53
CA PRO A 13 1.72 14.31 2.99
C PRO A 13 1.62 12.80 2.71
N LEU A 14 2.74 12.15 2.35
CA LEU A 14 2.78 10.72 1.99
C LEU A 14 2.16 9.80 3.06
N GLN A 15 2.27 10.18 4.34
CA GLN A 15 1.70 9.44 5.46
C GLN A 15 0.16 9.34 5.38
N SER A 16 -0.50 10.29 4.72
CA SER A 16 -1.97 10.34 4.61
C SER A 16 -2.52 9.20 3.75
N TYR A 17 -1.69 8.68 2.84
CA TYR A 17 -2.03 7.56 1.94
C TYR A 17 -1.75 6.18 2.56
N TRP A 18 -1.16 6.12 3.77
CA TRP A 18 -0.88 4.85 4.43
C TRP A 18 -2.16 4.16 4.87
N GLY A 19 -2.24 2.85 4.66
CA GLY A 19 -3.40 2.08 5.05
C GLY A 19 -3.53 0.78 4.30
N ILE A 20 -4.52 0.01 4.72
CA ILE A 20 -4.97 -1.19 4.02
C ILE A 20 -6.18 -0.78 3.20
N TYR A 21 -6.20 -1.20 1.94
CA TYR A 21 -7.28 -0.93 1.01
C TYR A 21 -7.82 -2.25 0.49
N ASP A 22 -9.11 -2.48 0.68
CA ASP A 22 -9.82 -3.70 0.30
C ASP A 22 -10.54 -3.52 -1.02
N ASN A 23 -10.59 -4.57 -1.84
CA ASN A 23 -11.54 -4.62 -2.92
C ASN A 23 -12.96 -4.81 -2.38
N ASP A 24 -13.95 -4.51 -3.22
CA ASP A 24 -15.38 -4.68 -2.88
C ASP A 24 -15.74 -6.11 -2.42
N ALA A 25 -15.07 -7.12 -2.97
CA ALA A 25 -15.29 -8.52 -2.57
C ALA A 25 -14.68 -8.90 -1.20
N GLY A 26 -13.84 -8.04 -0.61
CA GLY A 26 -13.18 -8.26 0.69
C GLY A 26 -12.17 -9.43 0.72
N ASN A 27 -11.86 -10.02 -0.42
CA ASN A 27 -10.94 -11.16 -0.55
C ASN A 27 -9.52 -10.74 -0.98
N PHE A 28 -9.35 -9.48 -1.36
CA PHE A 28 -8.10 -8.93 -1.84
C PHE A 28 -7.84 -7.56 -1.23
N PHE A 29 -6.62 -7.35 -0.74
CA PHE A 29 -6.21 -6.06 -0.22
C PHE A 29 -4.81 -5.67 -0.65
N ILE A 30 -4.57 -4.37 -0.63
CA ILE A 30 -3.27 -3.74 -0.84
C ILE A 30 -2.90 -2.97 0.43
N ASP A 31 -1.71 -3.25 0.96
CA ASP A 31 -1.13 -2.50 2.08
C ASP A 31 -0.17 -1.44 1.53
N ILE A 32 -0.48 -0.17 1.85
CA ILE A 32 0.32 0.99 1.49
C ILE A 32 1.06 1.49 2.73
N GLY A 33 2.39 1.57 2.63
CA GLY A 33 3.25 2.01 3.71
C GLY A 33 4.44 2.84 3.26
N GLN A 34 5.38 3.06 4.18
CA GLN A 34 6.63 3.74 3.89
C GLN A 34 7.59 2.80 3.13
N HIS A 35 8.24 3.31 2.08
CA HIS A 35 9.30 2.53 1.42
C HIS A 35 10.55 2.41 2.31
N PRO A 36 11.12 1.20 2.48
CA PRO A 36 12.19 0.94 3.46
C PRO A 36 13.49 1.69 3.16
N LYS A 37 13.76 1.98 1.88
CA LYS A 37 15.00 2.64 1.42
C LYS A 37 14.81 4.07 0.92
N ASN A 38 13.57 4.47 0.61
CA ASN A 38 13.29 5.73 -0.08
C ASN A 38 12.16 6.47 0.62
N ARG A 39 12.48 7.41 1.50
CA ARG A 39 11.47 8.15 2.28
C ARG A 39 10.56 9.05 1.43
N SER A 40 10.91 9.26 0.16
CA SER A 40 10.12 10.05 -0.80
C SER A 40 9.14 9.21 -1.61
N SER A 41 9.12 7.89 -1.41
CA SER A 41 8.23 6.95 -2.09
C SER A 41 7.40 6.15 -1.08
N LEU A 42 6.26 5.66 -1.54
CA LEU A 42 5.45 4.69 -0.80
C LEU A 42 5.89 3.28 -1.16
N GLN A 43 5.48 2.31 -0.36
CA GLN A 43 5.57 0.89 -0.68
C GLN A 43 4.16 0.34 -0.84
N LEU A 44 3.95 -0.42 -1.91
CA LEU A 44 2.73 -1.15 -2.17
C LEU A 44 3.01 -2.64 -1.93
N LYS A 45 2.20 -3.31 -1.12
CA LYS A 45 2.27 -4.77 -0.91
C LYS A 45 0.95 -5.42 -1.26
N PHE A 46 0.96 -6.37 -2.20
CA PHE A 46 -0.20 -7.20 -2.43
C PHE A 46 -0.39 -8.17 -1.28
N GLN A 47 -1.58 -8.19 -0.68
CA GLN A 47 -1.92 -9.05 0.46
C GLN A 47 -0.94 -8.93 1.64
N GLY A 48 -0.30 -7.77 1.80
CA GLY A 48 0.71 -7.52 2.84
C GLY A 48 2.01 -8.33 2.71
N LYS A 49 2.22 -9.04 1.59
CA LYS A 49 3.39 -9.92 1.41
C LYS A 49 4.62 -9.14 0.98
N GLU A 50 5.73 -9.29 1.71
CA GLU A 50 7.02 -8.68 1.36
C GLU A 50 7.56 -9.18 0.01
N SER A 51 7.28 -10.44 -0.35
CA SER A 51 7.65 -11.01 -1.66
C SER A 51 6.88 -10.38 -2.82
N GLN A 52 5.84 -9.61 -2.53
CA GLN A 52 5.00 -8.88 -3.50
C GLN A 52 4.96 -7.39 -3.13
N ALA A 53 6.09 -6.87 -2.65
CA ALA A 53 6.28 -5.46 -2.36
C ALA A 53 6.92 -4.72 -3.55
N TYR A 54 6.39 -3.54 -3.87
CA TYR A 54 6.86 -2.69 -4.95
C TYR A 54 7.02 -1.25 -4.47
N GLU A 55 7.97 -0.53 -5.07
CA GLU A 55 8.04 0.92 -4.90
C GLU A 55 6.83 1.56 -5.59
N LEU A 56 6.11 2.41 -4.86
CA LEU A 56 4.99 3.18 -5.37
C LEU A 56 5.42 4.65 -5.49
N ARG A 57 5.77 5.04 -6.72
CA ARG A 57 6.38 6.34 -7.05
C ARG A 57 5.30 7.36 -7.40
N HIS A 58 5.45 8.59 -6.93
CA HIS A 58 4.56 9.69 -7.31
C HIS A 58 4.70 10.00 -8.81
N LEU A 59 3.57 10.07 -9.51
CA LEU A 59 3.52 10.41 -10.93
C LEU A 59 2.99 11.84 -11.13
N LEU A 60 1.75 12.09 -10.70
CA LEU A 60 1.06 13.38 -10.85
C LEU A 60 -0.14 13.46 -9.91
N ASP A 61 -0.34 14.60 -9.24
CA ASP A 61 -1.42 14.80 -8.27
C ASP A 61 -1.48 13.66 -7.24
N ASP A 62 -2.61 12.98 -7.07
CA ASP A 62 -2.74 11.81 -6.20
C ASP A 62 -2.62 10.49 -6.97
N THR A 63 -1.92 10.51 -8.10
CA THR A 63 -1.63 9.33 -8.92
C THR A 63 -0.20 8.87 -8.70
N PHE A 64 -0.05 7.58 -8.46
CA PHE A 64 1.22 6.90 -8.25
C PHE A 64 1.36 5.73 -9.22
N GLU A 65 2.58 5.27 -9.44
CA GLU A 65 2.89 4.11 -10.27
C GLU A 65 3.81 3.11 -9.57
N TRP A 66 3.59 1.82 -9.82
CA TRP A 66 4.42 0.74 -9.28
C TRP A 66 5.10 -0.09 -10.39
N ALA A 67 5.18 0.47 -11.60
CA ALA A 67 5.84 -0.17 -12.72
C ALA A 67 7.29 -0.52 -12.37
N LEU A 68 7.64 -1.79 -12.54
CA LEU A 68 9.01 -2.27 -12.41
C LEU A 68 9.92 -1.50 -13.34
N THR A 69 11.12 -1.19 -12.87
CA THR A 69 12.19 -0.80 -13.81
C THR A 69 12.52 -1.96 -14.73
N TYR A 70 13.10 -1.67 -15.90
CA TYR A 70 13.49 -2.71 -16.86
C TYR A 70 14.33 -3.81 -16.19
N ASP A 71 15.32 -3.43 -15.37
CA ASP A 71 16.19 -4.35 -14.64
C ASP A 71 15.44 -5.25 -13.65
N GLU A 72 14.38 -4.74 -13.02
CA GLU A 72 13.54 -5.52 -12.10
C GLU A 72 12.60 -6.47 -12.85
N SER A 73 12.03 -6.02 -13.97
CA SER A 73 11.17 -6.87 -14.82
C SER A 73 11.94 -8.05 -15.42
N ALA A 74 13.17 -7.83 -15.88
CA ALA A 74 14.04 -8.87 -16.42
C ALA A 74 14.41 -9.92 -15.36
N ARG A 75 14.60 -9.51 -14.10
CA ARG A 75 14.90 -10.42 -12.98
C ARG A 75 13.71 -11.24 -12.51
N GLN A 76 12.49 -10.77 -12.77
CA GLN A 76 11.27 -11.42 -12.30
C GLN A 76 10.59 -12.29 -13.38
N GLU A 77 11.16 -12.35 -14.59
CA GLU A 77 10.63 -13.08 -15.75
C GLU A 77 9.15 -12.76 -16.07
N ARG A 78 8.68 -11.58 -15.67
CA ARG A 78 7.31 -11.16 -15.91
C ARG A 78 7.21 -10.49 -17.26
N SER A 79 6.35 -11.02 -18.13
CA SER A 79 5.91 -10.30 -19.32
C SER A 79 5.25 -8.98 -18.87
N PRO A 80 5.74 -7.82 -19.32
CA PRO A 80 5.13 -6.56 -18.97
C PRO A 80 3.71 -6.52 -19.54
N ILE A 81 2.73 -6.20 -18.70
CA ILE A 81 1.43 -5.74 -19.18
C ILE A 81 1.66 -4.48 -20.01
N LEU A 82 1.18 -4.49 -21.26
CA LEU A 82 1.47 -3.45 -22.26
C LEU A 82 0.74 -2.15 -21.96
N ASP A 83 -0.43 -2.20 -21.32
CA ASP A 83 -1.17 -1.00 -20.93
C ASP A 83 -0.53 -0.37 -19.68
N PRO A 84 0.06 0.84 -19.77
CA PRO A 84 0.68 1.51 -18.62
C PRO A 84 -0.32 1.89 -17.53
N THR A 85 -1.62 1.95 -17.83
CA THR A 85 -2.67 2.28 -16.84
C THR A 85 -2.81 1.21 -15.77
N TYR A 86 -2.44 -0.04 -16.08
CA TYR A 86 -2.43 -1.14 -15.12
C TYR A 86 -1.53 -0.87 -13.89
N TYR A 87 -0.40 -0.19 -14.12
CA TYR A 87 0.57 0.10 -13.07
C TYR A 87 0.26 1.37 -12.28
N LYS A 88 -0.84 2.07 -12.60
CA LYS A 88 -1.23 3.30 -11.93
C LYS A 88 -2.21 3.03 -10.81
N VAL A 89 -2.06 3.80 -9.74
CA VAL A 89 -2.95 3.87 -8.60
C VAL A 89 -3.36 5.32 -8.44
N ARG A 90 -4.67 5.60 -8.47
CA ARG A 90 -5.22 6.95 -8.31
C ARG A 90 -6.00 7.05 -7.02
N PHE A 91 -5.48 7.78 -6.04
CA PHE A 91 -6.16 7.96 -4.76
C PHE A 91 -7.29 9.00 -4.84
N HIS A 92 -8.38 8.71 -4.16
CA HIS A 92 -9.48 9.63 -3.92
C HIS A 92 -9.29 10.30 -2.57
N VAL A 93 -9.31 11.63 -2.60
CA VAL A 93 -9.17 12.47 -1.41
C VAL A 93 -10.47 13.24 -1.24
N GLU A 94 -11.10 13.04 -0.09
CA GLU A 94 -12.30 13.74 0.31
C GLU A 94 -11.94 14.85 1.31
N SER A 95 -12.73 15.92 1.28
CA SER A 95 -12.67 17.00 2.24
C SER A 95 -13.86 16.92 3.18
N ASP A 96 -13.60 16.86 4.48
CA ASP A 96 -14.63 17.06 5.48
C ASP A 96 -15.15 18.51 5.38
N VAL A 97 -16.46 18.65 5.17
CA VAL A 97 -17.15 19.93 5.01
C VAL A 97 -17.11 20.74 6.31
N GLU A 98 -17.05 20.08 7.47
CA GLU A 98 -17.09 20.74 8.78
C GLU A 98 -15.71 21.17 9.28
N ASN A 99 -14.66 20.40 8.99
CA ASN A 99 -13.33 20.61 9.58
C ASN A 99 -12.24 21.00 8.58
N ALA A 100 -12.55 21.12 7.28
CA ALA A 100 -11.59 21.30 6.19
C ALA A 100 -10.46 20.23 6.14
N ALA A 101 -10.59 19.16 6.91
CA ALA A 101 -9.63 18.07 6.96
C ALA A 101 -9.77 17.22 5.70
N LYS A 102 -8.67 17.07 4.96
CA LYS A 102 -8.62 16.20 3.79
C LYS A 102 -8.06 14.85 4.17
N HIS A 103 -8.71 13.78 3.71
CA HIS A 103 -8.25 12.43 3.97
C HIS A 103 -8.47 11.53 2.75
N VAL A 104 -7.64 10.50 2.65
CA VAL A 104 -7.75 9.48 1.60
C VAL A 104 -8.80 8.46 2.01
N THR A 105 -9.80 8.23 1.17
CA THR A 105 -10.89 7.27 1.40
C THR A 105 -10.74 5.99 0.58
N SER A 106 -10.17 6.08 -0.61
CA SER A 106 -10.01 4.93 -1.51
C SER A 106 -8.97 5.18 -2.60
N PHE A 107 -8.74 4.20 -3.46
CA PHE A 107 -8.07 4.40 -4.75
C PHE A 107 -8.63 3.49 -5.85
N GLN A 108 -8.40 3.90 -7.10
CA GLN A 108 -8.59 3.04 -8.28
C GLN A 108 -7.25 2.42 -8.71
N TRP A 109 -7.26 1.14 -9.04
CA TRP A 109 -6.10 0.40 -9.54
C TRP A 109 -6.47 -0.49 -10.72
N ALA A 110 -5.50 -0.86 -11.55
CA ALA A 110 -5.68 -1.77 -12.68
C ALA A 110 -6.74 -1.29 -13.68
N GLY A 111 -6.80 0.02 -13.92
CA GLY A 111 -7.51 0.56 -15.07
C GLY A 111 -6.94 -0.08 -16.35
N ILE A 112 -7.81 -0.50 -17.25
CA ILE A 112 -7.45 -0.93 -18.60
C ILE A 112 -8.33 -0.12 -19.54
N THR A 113 -7.69 0.72 -20.37
CA THR A 113 -8.35 1.81 -21.10
C THR A 113 -9.60 1.34 -21.88
N ASP A 114 -9.54 0.14 -22.45
CA ASP A 114 -10.60 -0.41 -23.32
C ASP A 114 -11.53 -1.43 -22.65
N VAL A 115 -11.24 -1.86 -21.40
CA VAL A 115 -11.96 -2.97 -20.74
C VAL A 115 -12.59 -2.54 -19.43
N ALA A 116 -11.83 -1.83 -18.61
CA ALA A 116 -12.25 -1.36 -17.30
C ALA A 116 -11.56 -0.01 -17.06
N PRO A 117 -12.04 1.07 -17.71
CA PRO A 117 -11.36 2.37 -17.67
C PRO A 117 -11.31 2.94 -16.25
N ASP A 118 -12.29 2.60 -15.42
CA ASP A 118 -12.38 3.01 -14.02
C ASP A 118 -11.55 2.10 -13.09
N GLY A 119 -11.06 0.95 -13.58
CA GLY A 119 -10.29 -0.01 -12.81
C GLY A 119 -11.06 -0.66 -11.66
N ILE A 120 -10.30 -1.29 -10.76
CA ILE A 120 -10.76 -1.88 -9.51
C ILE A 120 -10.74 -0.80 -8.44
N GLN A 121 -11.91 -0.57 -7.84
CA GLN A 121 -12.06 0.27 -6.66
C GLN A 121 -11.51 -0.45 -5.43
N MET A 122 -10.68 0.24 -4.65
CA MET A 122 -10.06 -0.25 -3.43
C MET A 122 -10.33 0.73 -2.29
N ASP A 123 -11.21 0.35 -1.37
CA ASP A 123 -11.68 1.21 -0.28
C ASP A 123 -10.79 1.08 0.95
N ARG A 124 -10.51 2.20 1.60
CA ARG A 124 -9.65 2.21 2.79
C ARG A 124 -10.37 1.50 3.93
N ARG A 125 -9.72 0.45 4.45
CA ARG A 125 -10.23 -0.31 5.59
C ARG A 125 -10.38 0.60 6.81
N SER A 126 -11.61 0.69 7.31
CA SER A 126 -11.92 1.42 8.53
C SER A 126 -11.60 0.53 9.74
N GLY A 127 -10.50 0.81 10.46
CA GLY A 127 -10.17 0.10 11.69
C GLY A 127 -8.70 0.20 12.12
N PRO A 128 -8.38 -0.08 13.40
CA PRO A 128 -7.00 -0.10 13.87
C PRO A 128 -6.21 -1.20 13.14
N ARG A 129 -4.95 -0.89 12.78
CA ARG A 129 -3.96 -1.89 12.32
C ARG A 129 -3.83 -2.95 13.41
N THR A 130 -4.49 -4.09 13.27
CA THR A 130 -4.13 -5.29 14.04
C THR A 130 -2.81 -5.80 13.49
N HIS A 131 -1.71 -5.25 13.99
CA HIS A 131 -0.44 -5.96 14.00
C HIS A 131 -0.61 -7.17 14.92
N ALA A 132 -1.05 -8.30 14.37
CA ALA A 132 -0.89 -9.59 15.02
C ALA A 132 0.62 -9.88 15.05
N SER A 133 1.30 -9.40 16.11
CA SER A 133 2.58 -9.96 16.50
C SER A 133 2.33 -11.43 16.83
N SER A 134 2.73 -12.30 15.92
CA SER A 134 2.87 -13.73 16.20
C SER A 134 4.03 -13.88 17.19
N GLY A 135 3.73 -13.68 18.47
CA GLY A 135 4.59 -14.04 19.59
C GLY A 135 4.48 -15.54 19.80
N ASN A 136 5.34 -16.29 19.14
CA ASN A 136 5.56 -17.70 19.42
C ASN A 136 6.20 -17.82 20.81
N GLY A 137 5.43 -18.24 21.80
CA GLY A 137 5.86 -18.47 23.18
C GLY A 137 5.28 -19.76 23.72
N GLY A 138 5.61 -20.88 23.08
CA GLY A 138 5.38 -22.21 23.64
C GLY A 138 6.49 -22.58 24.61
N ASN A 139 6.15 -22.73 25.90
CA ASN A 139 6.40 -23.93 26.70
C ASN A 139 6.20 -23.60 28.18
N ASP A 140 5.00 -23.87 28.68
CA ASP A 140 4.76 -24.10 30.11
C ASP A 140 4.60 -25.62 30.32
N HIS A 141 5.70 -26.24 30.75
CA HIS A 141 5.75 -27.50 31.50
C HIS A 141 7.09 -27.51 32.23
N ASP A 142 7.10 -27.16 33.52
CA ASP A 142 7.13 -28.19 34.55
C ASP A 142 7.23 -27.58 35.95
N GLN A 143 6.44 -28.16 36.85
CA GLN A 143 6.43 -27.91 38.29
C GLN A 143 7.66 -28.53 38.96
N ALA A 144 8.25 -27.84 39.94
CA ALA A 144 8.88 -28.48 41.10
C ALA A 144 9.05 -27.52 42.30
N THR A 145 8.22 -27.79 43.31
CA THR A 145 8.31 -27.50 44.75
C THR A 145 9.73 -27.50 45.35
N PHE A 146 10.07 -26.60 46.29
CA PHE A 146 10.38 -26.91 47.72
C PHE A 146 10.92 -25.71 48.54
N ILE A 147 10.22 -25.46 49.66
CA ILE A 147 10.59 -24.97 51.03
C ILE A 147 11.41 -23.70 51.32
N GLY A 148 10.91 -22.98 52.34
CA GLY A 148 11.69 -22.05 53.15
C GLY A 148 10.88 -21.49 54.33
N SER A 149 10.87 -22.18 55.46
CA SER A 149 10.50 -21.61 56.75
C SER A 149 11.41 -22.18 57.83
N GLN A 150 12.24 -21.32 58.40
CA GLN A 150 12.56 -21.23 59.82
C GLN A 150 13.19 -19.86 60.09
#